data_AF-A0A2T5M7U8-F1
#
_entry.id   AF-A0A2T5M7U8-F1
#
_cell.length_a   1.000
_cell.length_b   1.000
_cell.length_c   1.000
_cell.angle_alpha   90.00
_cell.angle_beta   90.00
_cell.angle_gamma   90.00
#
_symmetry.space_group_name_H-M   'P 1'
#
loop_
_entity.id
_entity.type
_entity.pdbx_description
1 polymer ?
#
loop_
_entity_poly.entity_id
_entity_poly.type
_entity_poly.pdbx_seq_one_letter_code
_entity_poly.pdbx_strand_id
1 'polypeptide(L)'
;MVHRQSQDLEIDRHKWWLISVKKPPRDIVDRLMEPQTAVHFLEFCFSGILPNGKETALEKLNPDDMQYLHASPEGDEDGRPISERVMSRVGSVEDSDRLCLVVGKNIQSMKNRTCEGIIPLSEQRWKEKGLDQEDHFDIACQSRSAVVAAWEYLNQPRVAKNMRDTFHLLWGHWEELEVMINRQRMIDQEPPVSVTRLWLQFIVAHFQVVAERAHRWVIVHVNALRAPLLQRLAAHRPMNLDVVDSLQWKLTDRLHMLVEIASVADYAIMIPMHGYNGYTPPPIPPHILPALRDAHADWDLLTLLFQKAGQSGLEICPGREVVTEFGIGDGVPSEPGDFSGDRYSIALFNQPCKDALIQGAPEEVYPLVTGEEFNTPAMKRNFAALQETLKRKEAKWNLRAAIIAT
;
A
#
# COMPACT_ATOMS: atom_id res chain seq x y z
N MET A 1 -46.87 -20.35 25.14
CA MET A 1 -45.94 -21.22 24.39
C MET A 1 -45.31 -20.39 23.29
N VAL A 2 -44.15 -19.79 23.56
CA VAL A 2 -43.34 -19.04 22.60
C VAL A 2 -42.02 -19.78 22.51
N HIS A 3 -41.75 -20.43 21.37
CA HIS A 3 -40.46 -21.06 21.11
C HIS A 3 -39.63 -20.11 20.25
N ARG A 4 -38.58 -19.56 20.88
CA ARG A 4 -37.40 -19.02 20.19
C ARG A 4 -36.65 -20.20 19.59
N GLN A 5 -36.43 -20.18 18.28
CA GLN A 5 -35.31 -20.89 17.68
C GLN A 5 -34.20 -19.87 17.43
N SER A 6 -33.13 -19.98 18.21
CA SER A 6 -31.82 -19.41 17.89
C SER A 6 -31.27 -20.19 16.70
N GLN A 7 -31.01 -19.50 15.59
CA GLN A 7 -30.12 -20.01 14.56
C GLN A 7 -28.78 -19.33 14.77
N ASP A 8 -27.80 -20.15 15.13
CA ASP A 8 -26.41 -19.77 15.35
C ASP A 8 -25.81 -19.21 14.06
N LEU A 9 -25.30 -17.99 14.13
CA LEU A 9 -24.49 -17.35 13.10
C LEU A 9 -23.05 -17.86 13.28
N GLU A 10 -22.63 -18.78 12.43
CA GLU A 10 -21.23 -19.19 12.31
C GLU A 10 -20.49 -18.09 11.54
N ILE A 11 -19.72 -17.27 12.28
CA ILE A 11 -18.95 -16.14 11.75
C ILE A 11 -17.57 -16.66 11.32
N ASP A 12 -17.38 -16.80 10.00
CA ASP A 12 -16.06 -17.05 9.40
C ASP A 12 -15.18 -15.78 9.54
N ARG A 13 -14.19 -15.82 10.43
CA ARG A 13 -13.46 -14.65 10.93
C ARG A 13 -12.45 -14.05 9.94
N HIS A 14 -12.20 -14.70 8.80
CA HIS A 14 -11.21 -14.25 7.81
C HIS A 14 -11.79 -13.36 6.68
N LYS A 15 -13.09 -13.03 6.73
CA LYS A 15 -13.82 -12.45 5.58
C LYS A 15 -14.83 -11.36 5.98
N TRP A 16 -14.50 -10.48 6.93
CA TRP A 16 -15.42 -9.43 7.40
C TRP A 16 -15.88 -8.43 6.30
N TRP A 17 -15.17 -8.32 5.17
CA TRP A 17 -15.58 -7.54 4.00
C TRP A 17 -16.56 -8.28 3.07
N LEU A 18 -16.70 -9.59 3.18
CA LEU A 18 -17.75 -10.35 2.51
C LEU A 18 -19.02 -10.37 3.38
N ILE A 19 -19.57 -9.19 3.66
CA ILE A 19 -21.01 -9.12 3.91
C ILE A 19 -21.65 -9.61 2.61
N SER A 20 -22.08 -10.87 2.61
CA SER A 20 -22.83 -11.49 1.53
C SER A 20 -24.15 -10.72 1.39
N VAL A 21 -24.11 -9.67 0.57
CA VAL A 21 -25.31 -8.97 0.13
C VAL A 21 -26.06 -10.00 -0.71
N LYS A 22 -27.19 -10.49 -0.20
CA LYS A 22 -28.11 -11.43 -0.90
C LYS A 22 -28.73 -10.89 -2.20
N LYS A 23 -28.17 -9.83 -2.80
CA LYS A 23 -28.49 -9.33 -4.14
C LYS A 23 -27.21 -9.38 -4.97
N PRO A 24 -27.27 -9.86 -6.24
CA PRO A 24 -26.10 -9.84 -7.10
C PRO A 24 -25.54 -8.41 -7.13
N PRO A 25 -24.25 -8.20 -6.85
CA PRO A 25 -23.65 -6.89 -7.00
C PRO A 25 -23.89 -6.46 -8.45
N ARG A 26 -24.50 -5.29 -8.64
CA ARG A 26 -24.55 -4.71 -9.98
C ARG A 26 -23.12 -4.33 -10.32
N ASP A 27 -22.52 -5.02 -11.27
CA ASP A 27 -21.21 -4.68 -11.78
C ASP A 27 -21.24 -3.25 -12.30
N ILE A 28 -20.32 -2.42 -11.82
CA ILE A 28 -20.19 -1.05 -12.27
C ILE A 28 -18.90 -0.94 -13.03
N VAL A 29 -19.02 -0.39 -14.22
CA VAL A 29 -17.90 -0.02 -15.07
C VAL A 29 -17.15 1.10 -14.40
N ASP A 30 -15.89 0.85 -14.08
CA ASP A 30 -15.00 1.77 -13.42
C ASP A 30 -13.94 2.35 -14.34
N ARG A 31 -13.74 3.66 -14.26
CA ARG A 31 -12.69 4.39 -14.98
C ARG A 31 -11.46 4.48 -14.09
N LEU A 32 -10.34 3.98 -14.57
CA LEU A 32 -9.11 3.87 -13.77
C LEU A 32 -8.49 5.24 -13.46
N MET A 33 -8.50 6.13 -14.45
CA MET A 33 -8.11 7.52 -14.32
C MET A 33 -9.32 8.42 -14.57
N GLU A 34 -9.50 9.42 -13.73
CA GLU A 34 -10.58 10.39 -13.92
C GLU A 34 -10.18 11.42 -14.99
N PRO A 35 -11.10 11.88 -15.86
CA PRO A 35 -10.80 12.86 -16.91
C PRO A 35 -10.14 14.15 -16.39
N GLN A 36 -10.47 14.54 -15.16
CA GLN A 36 -9.88 15.69 -14.47
C GLN A 36 -8.36 15.56 -14.29
N THR A 37 -7.81 14.34 -14.27
CA THR A 37 -6.36 14.12 -14.15
C THR A 37 -5.60 14.73 -15.33
N ALA A 38 -6.15 14.65 -16.55
CA ALA A 38 -5.54 15.29 -17.71
C ALA A 38 -5.63 16.83 -17.63
N VAL A 39 -6.74 17.36 -17.12
CA VAL A 39 -6.95 18.80 -16.94
C VAL A 39 -5.96 19.37 -15.91
N HIS A 40 -5.86 18.73 -14.74
CA HIS A 40 -4.91 19.13 -13.69
C HIS A 40 -3.44 19.01 -14.15
N PHE A 41 -3.14 18.04 -15.01
CA PHE A 41 -1.82 17.93 -15.61
C PHE A 41 -1.49 19.12 -16.52
N LEU A 42 -2.42 19.51 -17.39
CA LEU A 42 -2.23 20.68 -18.24
C LEU A 42 -2.06 21.95 -17.40
N GLU A 43 -2.87 22.14 -16.36
CA GLU A 43 -2.72 23.25 -15.41
C GLU A 43 -1.33 23.25 -14.75
N PHE A 44 -0.81 22.08 -14.38
CA PHE A 44 0.55 21.91 -13.88
C PHE A 44 1.61 22.31 -14.93
N CYS A 45 1.45 21.92 -16.19
CA CYS A 45 2.42 22.26 -17.25
C CYS A 45 2.61 23.77 -17.46
N PHE A 46 1.58 24.59 -17.20
CA PHE A 46 1.66 26.05 -17.28
C PHE A 46 2.11 26.69 -15.96
N SER A 47 1.58 26.23 -14.83
CA SER A 47 1.90 26.81 -13.51
C SER A 47 3.28 26.39 -13.00
N GLY A 48 3.69 25.16 -13.28
CA GLY A 48 4.87 24.51 -12.72
C GLY A 48 4.70 24.01 -11.28
N ILE A 49 3.50 24.10 -10.70
CA ILE A 49 3.25 23.73 -9.31
C ILE A 49 2.69 22.31 -9.26
N LEU A 50 3.46 21.39 -8.67
CA LEU A 50 3.04 20.00 -8.50
C LEU A 50 1.91 19.89 -7.46
N PRO A 51 1.11 18.79 -7.48
CA PRO A 51 0.06 18.53 -6.48
C PRO A 51 0.53 18.56 -5.01
N ASN A 52 1.81 18.33 -4.77
CA ASN A 52 2.43 18.37 -3.43
C ASN A 52 2.92 19.78 -3.04
N GLY A 53 2.67 20.80 -3.87
CA GLY A 53 3.08 22.19 -3.65
C GLY A 53 4.54 22.49 -4.03
N LYS A 54 5.30 21.52 -4.53
CA LYS A 54 6.67 21.74 -5.02
C LYS A 54 6.66 22.34 -6.42
N GLU A 55 7.58 23.24 -6.71
CA GLU A 55 7.80 23.74 -8.07
C GLU A 55 8.68 22.78 -8.87
N THR A 56 8.34 22.59 -10.15
CA THR A 56 9.19 21.85 -11.07
C THR A 56 10.40 22.68 -11.50
N ALA A 57 11.54 22.03 -11.66
CA ALA A 57 12.74 22.60 -12.27
C ALA A 57 12.77 22.41 -13.80
N LEU A 58 11.77 21.74 -14.37
CA LEU A 58 11.66 21.54 -15.81
C LEU A 58 11.07 22.79 -16.49
N GLU A 59 11.39 22.96 -17.77
CA GLU A 59 10.79 24.00 -18.60
C GLU A 59 9.28 23.82 -18.69
N LYS A 60 8.56 24.94 -18.64
CA LYS A 60 7.09 24.99 -18.66
C LYS A 60 6.56 25.16 -20.08
N LEU A 61 5.26 24.90 -20.24
CA LEU A 61 4.55 25.25 -21.47
C LEU A 61 4.29 26.76 -21.51
N ASN A 62 4.45 27.34 -22.69
CA ASN A 62 4.12 28.72 -23.01
C ASN A 62 2.65 28.79 -23.47
N PRO A 63 1.95 29.93 -23.30
CA PRO A 63 0.57 30.07 -23.76
C PRO A 63 0.36 29.72 -25.24
N ASP A 64 1.36 30.00 -26.08
CA ASP A 64 1.33 29.70 -27.51
C ASP A 64 1.38 28.20 -27.80
N ASP A 65 1.89 27.37 -26.88
CA ASP A 65 1.94 25.92 -27.04
C ASP A 65 0.54 25.27 -26.99
N MET A 66 -0.46 25.98 -26.45
CA MET A 66 -1.86 25.51 -26.40
C MET A 66 -2.42 25.19 -27.79
N GLN A 67 -1.92 25.84 -28.84
CA GLN A 67 -2.39 25.58 -30.20
C GLN A 67 -2.07 24.13 -30.65
N TYR A 68 -0.98 23.54 -30.14
CA TYR A 68 -0.56 22.19 -30.51
C TYR A 68 -1.39 21.10 -29.85
N LEU A 69 -2.05 21.39 -28.72
CA LEU A 69 -3.03 20.46 -28.12
C LEU A 69 -4.23 20.24 -29.04
N HIS A 70 -4.57 21.25 -29.85
CA HIS A 70 -5.68 21.22 -30.81
C HIS A 70 -5.24 20.86 -32.23
N ALA A 71 -3.96 20.53 -32.42
CA ALA A 71 -3.41 20.09 -33.70
C ALA A 71 -3.21 18.56 -33.71
N SER A 72 -3.16 18.00 -34.91
CA SER A 72 -2.82 16.60 -35.16
C SER A 72 -1.36 16.50 -35.63
N PRO A 73 -0.61 15.44 -35.26
CA PRO A 73 0.75 15.24 -35.75
C PRO A 73 0.82 15.15 -37.29
N GLU A 74 1.90 15.67 -37.88
CA GLU A 74 2.09 15.62 -39.33
C GLU A 74 2.30 14.17 -39.82
N GLY A 75 1.51 13.74 -40.81
CA GLY A 75 1.62 12.41 -41.41
C GLY A 75 0.83 11.32 -40.68
N ASP A 76 -0.03 11.70 -39.73
CA ASP A 76 -0.86 10.78 -38.97
C ASP A 76 -2.15 10.37 -39.70
N GLU A 77 -2.47 9.08 -39.70
CA GLU A 77 -3.68 8.53 -40.33
C GLU A 77 -4.95 8.78 -39.51
N ASP A 78 -4.85 8.94 -38.18
CA ASP A 78 -6.02 9.12 -37.30
C ASP A 78 -6.57 10.56 -37.33
N GLY A 79 -5.74 11.56 -37.65
CA GLY A 79 -6.15 12.95 -37.93
C GLY A 79 -6.79 13.73 -36.77
N ARG A 80 -6.97 13.11 -35.60
CA ARG A 80 -7.56 13.73 -34.41
C ARG A 80 -6.54 14.58 -33.65
N PRO A 81 -6.99 15.64 -32.96
CA PRO A 81 -6.11 16.46 -32.14
C PRO A 81 -5.65 15.71 -30.88
N ILE A 82 -4.47 16.05 -30.38
CA ILE A 82 -3.88 15.42 -29.17
C ILE A 82 -4.84 15.48 -27.98
N SER A 83 -5.52 16.61 -27.75
CA SER A 83 -6.47 16.75 -26.64
C SER A 83 -7.61 15.74 -26.70
N GLU A 84 -8.11 15.43 -27.90
CA GLU A 84 -9.19 14.46 -28.07
C GLU A 84 -8.72 13.03 -27.81
N ARG A 85 -7.52 12.67 -28.30
CA ARG A 85 -6.90 11.36 -28.04
C ARG A 85 -6.64 11.12 -26.56
N VAL A 86 -6.10 12.11 -25.87
CA VAL A 86 -5.89 12.04 -24.42
C VAL A 86 -7.23 11.82 -23.71
N MET A 87 -8.26 12.60 -24.04
CA MET A 87 -9.56 12.49 -23.38
C MET A 87 -10.30 11.18 -23.69
N SER A 88 -10.18 10.65 -24.91
CA SER A 88 -10.77 9.35 -25.29
C SER A 88 -10.12 8.18 -24.56
N ARG A 89 -8.80 8.26 -24.31
CA ARG A 89 -8.02 7.25 -23.58
C ARG A 89 -8.20 7.34 -22.06
N VAL A 90 -8.15 8.54 -21.45
CA VAL A 90 -8.33 8.72 -20.00
C VAL A 90 -9.74 8.30 -19.57
N GLY A 91 -10.76 8.63 -20.37
CA GLY A 91 -12.14 8.25 -20.08
C GLY A 91 -12.49 6.78 -20.40
N SER A 92 -11.57 6.02 -21.00
CA SER A 92 -11.77 4.66 -21.51
C SER A 92 -12.91 4.54 -22.54
N VAL A 93 -13.07 5.55 -23.40
CA VAL A 93 -14.06 5.54 -24.51
C VAL A 93 -13.59 4.60 -25.63
N GLU A 94 -12.29 4.61 -25.94
CA GLU A 94 -11.71 3.74 -26.96
C GLU A 94 -11.32 2.36 -26.43
N ASP A 95 -10.93 2.28 -25.17
CA ASP A 95 -10.40 1.05 -24.58
C ASP A 95 -11.33 0.50 -23.52
N SER A 96 -12.50 0.08 -23.98
CA SER A 96 -13.51 -0.52 -23.10
C SER A 96 -13.01 -1.81 -22.42
N ASP A 97 -12.07 -2.53 -23.03
CA ASP A 97 -11.47 -3.75 -22.46
C ASP A 97 -10.63 -3.49 -21.20
N ARG A 98 -10.19 -2.24 -21.00
CA ARG A 98 -9.41 -1.81 -19.84
C ARG A 98 -10.29 -1.34 -18.68
N LEU A 99 -11.59 -1.19 -18.90
CA LEU A 99 -12.55 -0.91 -17.84
C LEU A 99 -12.63 -2.11 -16.89
N CYS A 100 -12.54 -1.81 -15.60
CA CYS A 100 -12.64 -2.83 -14.56
C CYS A 100 -14.07 -2.85 -14.01
N LEU A 101 -14.56 -4.04 -13.70
CA LEU A 101 -15.82 -4.19 -12.98
C LEU A 101 -15.52 -4.09 -11.49
N VAL A 102 -15.96 -2.99 -10.86
CA VAL A 102 -15.87 -2.87 -9.41
C VAL A 102 -17.05 -3.58 -8.79
N VAL A 103 -16.76 -4.49 -7.86
CA VAL A 103 -17.77 -5.15 -7.04
C VAL A 103 -18.28 -4.15 -5.99
N GLY A 104 -19.28 -3.36 -6.36
CA GLY A 104 -20.07 -2.54 -5.45
C GLY A 104 -19.85 -1.03 -5.53
N LYS A 105 -20.97 -0.29 -5.48
CA LYS A 105 -21.03 1.20 -5.52
C LYS A 105 -20.15 1.88 -4.48
N ASN A 106 -19.99 1.26 -3.31
CA ASN A 106 -19.25 1.86 -2.21
C ASN A 106 -17.75 1.89 -2.50
N ILE A 107 -17.18 0.80 -3.01
CA ILE A 107 -15.75 0.73 -3.33
C ILE A 107 -15.42 1.73 -4.44
N GLN A 108 -16.23 1.78 -5.50
CA GLN A 108 -16.04 2.74 -6.59
C GLN A 108 -16.13 4.19 -6.11
N SER A 109 -17.16 4.52 -5.33
CA SER A 109 -17.34 5.87 -4.77
C SER A 109 -16.17 6.27 -3.88
N MET A 110 -15.67 5.34 -3.07
CA MET A 110 -14.50 5.58 -2.21
C MET A 110 -13.24 5.77 -3.03
N LYS A 111 -12.99 4.91 -4.03
CA LYS A 111 -11.87 5.03 -4.96
C LYS A 111 -11.84 6.40 -5.62
N ASN A 112 -12.96 6.83 -6.23
CA ASN A 112 -13.02 8.10 -6.94
C ASN A 112 -12.67 9.27 -6.02
N ARG A 113 -13.26 9.29 -4.81
CA ARG A 113 -12.99 10.35 -3.83
C ARG A 113 -11.54 10.36 -3.36
N THR A 114 -10.98 9.19 -3.03
CA THR A 114 -9.60 9.12 -2.55
C THR A 114 -8.60 9.43 -3.64
N CYS A 115 -8.83 9.01 -4.89
CA CYS A 115 -8.00 9.37 -6.04
C CYS A 115 -8.10 10.85 -6.44
N GLU A 116 -9.16 11.56 -6.08
CA GLU A 116 -9.24 13.02 -6.19
C GLU A 116 -8.62 13.74 -4.98
N GLY A 117 -8.10 13.00 -4.00
CA GLY A 117 -7.56 13.57 -2.77
C GLY A 117 -8.63 14.16 -1.84
N ILE A 118 -9.90 13.77 -2.04
CA ILE A 118 -11.04 14.16 -1.20
C ILE A 118 -11.10 13.23 0.01
N ILE A 119 -11.09 13.83 1.20
CA ILE A 119 -11.22 13.07 2.45
C ILE A 119 -12.59 12.35 2.52
N PRO A 120 -12.63 11.05 2.90
CA PRO A 120 -13.87 10.28 2.95
C PRO A 120 -14.96 10.88 3.84
N LEU A 121 -14.59 11.34 5.04
CA LEU A 121 -15.45 12.06 5.97
C LEU A 121 -14.64 13.19 6.62
N SER A 122 -15.25 14.36 6.77
CA SER A 122 -14.69 15.45 7.58
C SER A 122 -14.86 15.16 9.06
N GLU A 123 -13.99 15.74 9.90
CA GLU A 123 -14.11 15.62 11.37
C GLU A 123 -15.47 16.12 11.89
N GLN A 124 -16.02 17.17 11.25
CA GLN A 124 -17.34 17.68 11.61
C GLN A 124 -18.42 16.63 11.38
N ARG A 125 -18.46 16.02 10.19
CA ARG A 125 -19.43 14.95 9.89
C ARG A 125 -19.20 13.70 10.73
N TRP A 126 -17.95 13.44 11.10
CA TRP A 126 -17.59 12.34 11.98
C TRP A 126 -18.24 12.48 13.36
N LYS A 127 -18.12 13.68 13.95
CA LYS A 127 -18.76 14.04 15.23
C LYS A 127 -20.28 14.08 15.12
N GLU A 128 -20.83 14.66 14.06
CA GLU A 128 -22.29 14.73 13.82
C GLU A 128 -22.92 13.33 13.70
N LYS A 129 -22.21 12.38 13.08
CA LYS A 129 -22.64 10.98 12.98
C LYS A 129 -22.39 10.17 14.25
N GLY A 130 -21.77 10.76 15.26
CA GLY A 130 -21.44 10.07 16.51
C GLY A 130 -20.53 8.85 16.29
N LEU A 131 -19.63 8.88 15.29
CA LEU A 131 -18.73 7.76 15.01
C LEU A 131 -17.63 7.59 16.07
N ASP A 132 -17.52 8.55 16.98
CA ASP A 132 -16.73 8.48 18.21
C ASP A 132 -17.40 7.66 19.32
N GLN A 133 -18.70 7.33 19.16
CA GLN A 133 -19.46 6.58 20.16
C GLN A 133 -19.19 5.09 20.04
N GLU A 134 -19.14 4.41 21.20
CA GLU A 134 -18.89 2.97 21.28
C GLU A 134 -19.90 2.15 20.48
N ASP A 135 -21.16 2.57 20.47
CA ASP A 135 -22.26 1.88 19.82
C ASP A 135 -22.17 1.93 18.29
N HIS A 136 -21.34 2.82 17.75
CA HIS A 136 -21.09 2.98 16.31
C HIS A 136 -19.72 2.47 15.87
N PHE A 137 -18.98 1.76 16.75
CA PHE A 137 -17.63 1.27 16.46
C PHE A 137 -17.57 0.47 15.14
N ASP A 138 -18.53 -0.42 14.91
CA ASP A 138 -18.56 -1.28 13.74
C ASP A 138 -18.78 -0.48 12.44
N ILE A 139 -19.65 0.54 12.49
CA ILE A 139 -19.93 1.44 11.36
C ILE A 139 -18.70 2.31 11.06
N ALA A 140 -18.02 2.78 12.11
CA ALA A 140 -16.77 3.49 11.97
C ALA A 140 -15.73 2.59 11.29
N CYS A 141 -15.66 1.30 11.68
CA CYS A 141 -14.68 0.33 11.14
C CYS A 141 -14.95 0.07 9.67
N GLN A 142 -16.21 -0.16 9.32
CA GLN A 142 -16.64 -0.33 7.94
C GLN A 142 -16.24 0.85 7.03
N SER A 143 -16.35 2.08 7.53
CA SER A 143 -15.98 3.28 6.75
C SER A 143 -14.48 3.33 6.45
N ARG A 144 -13.63 2.86 7.37
CA ARG A 144 -12.17 2.80 7.20
C ARG A 144 -11.75 1.62 6.33
N SER A 145 -12.31 0.44 6.57
CA SER A 145 -12.11 -0.72 5.70
C SER A 145 -12.55 -0.46 4.26
N ALA A 146 -13.56 0.38 4.03
CA ALA A 146 -13.96 0.78 2.68
C ALA A 146 -12.92 1.64 1.95
N VAL A 147 -12.15 2.47 2.68
CA VAL A 147 -10.99 3.17 2.10
C VAL A 147 -9.95 2.16 1.70
N VAL A 148 -9.54 1.31 2.64
CA VAL A 148 -8.50 0.30 2.41
C VAL A 148 -8.87 -0.61 1.23
N ALA A 149 -10.10 -1.12 1.20
CA ALA A 149 -10.60 -1.97 0.11
C ALA A 149 -10.60 -1.26 -1.26
N ALA A 150 -10.78 0.06 -1.31
CA ALA A 150 -10.67 0.82 -2.56
C ALA A 150 -9.23 0.85 -3.08
N TRP A 151 -8.24 0.93 -2.19
CA TRP A 151 -6.82 0.88 -2.55
C TRP A 151 -6.33 -0.53 -2.84
N GLU A 152 -6.83 -1.55 -2.13
CA GLU A 152 -6.62 -2.95 -2.50
C GLU A 152 -7.16 -3.26 -3.89
N TYR A 153 -8.34 -2.71 -4.24
CA TYR A 153 -8.87 -2.78 -5.60
C TYR A 153 -7.90 -2.19 -6.64
N LEU A 154 -7.35 -0.99 -6.38
CA LEU A 154 -6.36 -0.37 -7.28
C LEU A 154 -5.11 -1.23 -7.47
N ASN A 155 -4.71 -1.97 -6.43
CA ASN A 155 -3.54 -2.84 -6.43
C ASN A 155 -3.81 -4.26 -6.93
N GLN A 156 -5.05 -4.61 -7.29
CA GLN A 156 -5.31 -5.89 -7.95
C GLN A 156 -4.47 -5.99 -9.24
N PRO A 157 -3.82 -7.13 -9.52
CA PRO A 157 -2.88 -7.25 -10.64
C PRO A 157 -3.45 -6.77 -11.99
N ARG A 158 -4.72 -7.07 -12.25
CA ARG A 158 -5.42 -6.62 -13.48
C ARG A 158 -5.62 -5.10 -13.50
N VAL A 159 -6.04 -4.52 -12.39
CA VAL A 159 -6.31 -3.07 -12.25
C VAL A 159 -5.00 -2.29 -12.36
N ALA A 160 -3.96 -2.72 -11.63
CA ALA A 160 -2.64 -2.13 -11.68
C ALA A 160 -2.00 -2.22 -13.08
N LYS A 161 -2.17 -3.35 -13.79
CA LYS A 161 -1.74 -3.49 -15.18
C LYS A 161 -2.46 -2.50 -16.09
N ASN A 162 -3.78 -2.44 -16.02
CA ASN A 162 -4.57 -1.54 -16.87
C ASN A 162 -4.26 -0.06 -16.58
N MET A 163 -3.97 0.29 -15.32
CA MET A 163 -3.53 1.64 -14.91
C MET A 163 -2.20 2.00 -15.59
N ARG A 164 -1.23 1.08 -15.54
CA ARG A 164 0.08 1.25 -16.19
C ARG A 164 -0.03 1.33 -17.72
N ASP A 165 -0.84 0.47 -18.33
CA ASP A 165 -1.09 0.51 -19.77
C ASP A 165 -1.74 1.83 -20.19
N THR A 166 -2.65 2.37 -19.36
CA THR A 166 -3.22 3.71 -19.56
C THR A 166 -2.16 4.79 -19.50
N PHE A 167 -1.29 4.73 -18.49
CA PHE A 167 -0.18 5.67 -18.40
C PHE A 167 0.73 5.63 -19.63
N HIS A 168 1.03 4.44 -20.17
CA HIS A 168 1.87 4.29 -21.37
C HIS A 168 1.23 4.86 -22.64
N LEU A 169 -0.08 4.68 -22.82
CA LEU A 169 -0.78 5.27 -23.96
C LEU A 169 -0.80 6.79 -23.88
N LEU A 170 -1.06 7.33 -22.69
CA LEU A 170 -1.01 8.79 -22.47
C LEU A 170 0.40 9.33 -22.66
N TRP A 171 1.42 8.61 -22.18
CA TRP A 171 2.82 8.94 -22.43
C TRP A 171 3.11 9.09 -23.92
N GLY A 172 2.65 8.16 -24.76
CA GLY A 172 2.83 8.23 -26.22
C GLY A 172 2.20 9.49 -26.83
N HIS A 173 0.97 9.82 -26.44
CA HIS A 173 0.33 11.06 -26.91
C HIS A 173 1.04 12.32 -26.43
N TRP A 174 1.62 12.30 -25.22
CA TRP A 174 2.44 13.41 -24.72
C TRP A 174 3.79 13.52 -25.43
N GLU A 175 4.37 12.41 -25.88
CA GLU A 175 5.58 12.39 -26.71
C GLU A 175 5.31 13.00 -28.10
N GLU A 176 4.17 12.68 -28.72
CA GLU A 176 3.74 13.31 -29.97
C GLU A 176 3.63 14.84 -29.83
N LEU A 177 3.00 15.30 -28.73
CA LEU A 177 2.91 16.73 -28.42
C LEU A 177 4.28 17.38 -28.18
N GLU A 178 5.15 16.69 -27.43
CA GLU A 178 6.52 17.14 -27.16
C GLU A 178 7.31 17.37 -28.45
N VAL A 179 7.19 16.48 -29.43
CA VAL A 179 7.85 16.61 -30.74
C VAL A 179 7.31 17.82 -31.51
N MET A 180 6.00 18.04 -31.52
CA MET A 180 5.38 19.17 -32.21
C MET A 180 5.83 20.51 -31.63
N ILE A 181 5.80 20.64 -30.30
CA ILE A 181 6.21 21.86 -29.60
C ILE A 181 7.71 22.12 -29.79
N ASN A 182 8.55 21.11 -29.57
CA ASN A 182 10.00 21.29 -29.66
C ASN A 182 10.48 21.60 -31.08
N ARG A 183 9.76 21.14 -32.11
CA ARG A 183 10.03 21.54 -33.50
C ARG A 183 9.84 23.04 -33.67
N GLN A 184 8.75 23.60 -33.15
CA GLN A 184 8.51 25.03 -33.25
C GLN A 184 9.51 25.82 -32.39
N ARG A 185 9.71 25.43 -31.14
CA ARG A 185 10.66 26.09 -30.23
C ARG A 185 12.08 26.11 -30.78
N MET A 186 12.48 25.09 -31.55
CA MET A 186 13.76 25.08 -32.27
C MET A 186 13.86 26.20 -33.31
N ILE A 187 12.77 26.49 -34.02
CA ILE A 187 12.68 27.58 -35.00
C ILE A 187 12.72 28.93 -34.28
N ASP A 188 11.98 29.05 -33.18
CA ASP A 188 11.85 30.28 -32.40
C ASP A 188 13.03 30.52 -31.43
N GLN A 189 14.00 29.61 -31.40
CA GLN A 189 15.19 29.63 -30.53
C GLN A 189 14.86 29.62 -29.02
N GLU A 190 13.77 28.96 -28.66
CA GLU A 190 13.31 28.75 -27.29
C GLU A 190 13.86 27.44 -26.68
N PRO A 191 13.98 27.33 -25.34
CA PRO A 191 14.44 26.11 -24.71
C PRO A 191 13.44 24.96 -24.91
N PRO A 192 13.92 23.72 -25.15
CA PRO A 192 13.05 22.57 -25.36
C PRO A 192 12.33 22.19 -24.06
N VAL A 193 11.08 21.75 -24.20
CA VAL A 193 10.25 21.23 -23.11
C VAL A 193 10.22 19.70 -23.16
N SER A 194 10.09 19.06 -21.99
CA SER A 194 9.86 17.62 -21.90
C SER A 194 8.52 17.33 -21.25
N VAL A 195 7.47 17.24 -22.08
CA VAL A 195 6.10 16.97 -21.65
C VAL A 195 5.99 15.58 -21.01
N THR A 196 6.72 14.61 -21.54
CA THR A 196 6.76 13.25 -21.01
C THR A 196 7.33 13.19 -19.58
N ARG A 197 8.41 13.94 -19.30
CA ARG A 197 8.97 14.04 -17.94
C ARG A 197 8.10 14.88 -17.01
N LEU A 198 7.44 15.92 -17.51
CA LEU A 198 6.43 16.66 -16.75
C LEU A 198 5.28 15.73 -16.34
N TRP A 199 4.78 14.89 -17.26
CA TRP A 199 3.73 13.91 -16.99
C TRP A 199 4.15 12.91 -15.90
N LEU A 200 5.37 12.40 -15.98
CA LEU A 200 5.92 11.52 -14.94
C LEU A 200 5.95 12.21 -13.57
N GLN A 201 6.52 13.42 -13.50
CA GLN A 201 6.62 14.18 -12.25
C GLN A 201 5.25 14.45 -11.64
N PHE A 202 4.28 14.82 -12.49
CA PHE A 202 2.91 15.05 -12.08
C PHE A 202 2.26 13.79 -11.52
N ILE A 203 2.34 12.65 -12.23
CA ILE A 203 1.71 11.40 -11.78
C ILE A 203 2.33 10.86 -10.50
N VAL A 204 3.66 10.91 -10.39
CA VAL A 204 4.35 10.52 -9.14
C VAL A 204 3.89 11.39 -7.98
N ALA A 205 3.88 12.71 -8.15
CA ALA A 205 3.44 13.62 -7.10
C ALA A 205 1.94 13.46 -6.77
N HIS A 206 1.10 13.24 -7.78
CA HIS A 206 -0.34 13.02 -7.61
C HIS A 206 -0.61 11.75 -6.79
N PHE A 207 -0.04 10.60 -7.20
CA PHE A 207 -0.19 9.34 -6.48
C PHE A 207 0.34 9.41 -5.05
N GLN A 208 1.48 10.07 -4.82
CA GLN A 208 2.00 10.30 -3.48
C GLN A 208 1.00 11.09 -2.62
N VAL A 209 0.49 12.21 -3.12
CA VAL A 209 -0.44 13.07 -2.37
C VAL A 209 -1.74 12.34 -2.05
N VAL A 210 -2.31 11.62 -3.02
CA VAL A 210 -3.60 10.94 -2.81
C VAL A 210 -3.45 9.74 -1.86
N ALA A 211 -2.32 9.01 -1.94
CA ALA A 211 -1.99 7.93 -1.03
C ALA A 211 -1.75 8.45 0.39
N GLU A 212 -0.90 9.48 0.56
CA GLU A 212 -0.60 10.07 1.87
C GLU A 212 -1.88 10.59 2.54
N ARG A 213 -2.75 11.29 1.80
CA ARG A 213 -4.02 11.80 2.34
C ARG A 213 -4.95 10.67 2.78
N ALA A 214 -5.10 9.63 1.97
CA ALA A 214 -5.95 8.50 2.29
C ALA A 214 -5.41 7.71 3.50
N HIS A 215 -4.11 7.43 3.50
CA HIS A 215 -3.41 6.72 4.58
C HIS A 215 -3.50 7.50 5.89
N ARG A 216 -3.10 8.77 5.88
CA ARG A 216 -3.19 9.66 7.05
C ARG A 216 -4.59 9.71 7.61
N TRP A 217 -5.61 9.79 6.74
CA TRP A 217 -7.00 9.78 7.18
C TRP A 217 -7.34 8.48 7.92
N VAL A 218 -6.98 7.31 7.37
CA VAL A 218 -7.23 6.01 8.05
C VAL A 218 -6.50 5.95 9.40
N ILE A 219 -5.20 6.26 9.44
CA ILE A 219 -4.39 6.16 10.65
C ILE A 219 -4.84 7.11 11.76
N VAL A 220 -5.19 8.36 11.42
CA VAL A 220 -5.70 9.33 12.40
C VAL A 220 -6.98 8.81 13.06
N HIS A 221 -7.92 8.28 12.27
CA HIS A 221 -9.20 7.80 12.78
C HIS A 221 -9.09 6.45 13.50
N VAL A 222 -8.17 5.58 13.09
CA VAL A 222 -7.82 4.36 13.85
C VAL A 222 -7.27 4.73 15.23
N ASN A 223 -6.34 5.68 15.28
CA ASN A 223 -5.72 6.13 16.53
C ASN A 223 -6.73 6.79 17.48
N ALA A 224 -7.66 7.58 16.94
CA ALA A 224 -8.73 8.22 17.70
C ALA A 224 -9.60 7.20 18.46
N LEU A 225 -9.90 6.05 17.86
CA LEU A 225 -10.69 4.99 18.49
C LEU A 225 -9.86 4.07 19.39
N ARG A 226 -8.57 3.91 19.08
CA ARG A 226 -7.64 3.08 19.86
C ARG A 226 -7.45 3.64 21.28
N ALA A 227 -7.32 4.96 21.42
CA ALA A 227 -7.01 5.58 22.71
C ALA A 227 -8.09 5.33 23.79
N PRO A 228 -9.40 5.54 23.54
CA PRO A 228 -10.46 5.20 24.51
C PRO A 228 -10.53 3.72 24.87
N LEU A 229 -10.27 2.82 23.91
CA LEU A 229 -10.27 1.38 24.14
C LEU A 229 -9.14 0.95 25.07
N LEU A 230 -7.92 1.46 24.84
CA LEU A 230 -6.76 1.21 25.71
C LEU A 230 -6.97 1.76 27.13
N GLN A 231 -7.56 2.96 27.25
CA GLN A 231 -7.88 3.55 28.56
C GLN A 231 -8.88 2.68 29.33
N ARG A 232 -9.92 2.18 28.67
CA ARG A 232 -10.89 1.27 29.32
C ARG A 232 -10.27 -0.06 29.70
N LEU A 233 -9.44 -0.63 28.83
CA LEU A 233 -8.74 -1.88 29.13
C LEU A 233 -7.82 -1.72 30.36
N ALA A 234 -7.12 -0.58 30.46
CA ALA A 234 -6.26 -0.26 31.60
C ALA A 234 -7.03 0.04 32.90
N ALA A 235 -8.20 0.69 32.79
CA ALA A 235 -9.07 1.00 33.92
C ALA A 235 -9.83 -0.23 34.44
N HIS A 236 -10.03 -1.23 33.58
CA HIS A 236 -10.75 -2.43 33.92
C HIS A 236 -10.03 -3.25 35.00
N ARG A 237 -10.82 -3.85 35.91
CA ARG A 237 -10.33 -4.68 37.02
C ARG A 237 -11.09 -6.00 36.98
N PRO A 238 -10.50 -7.06 36.41
CA PRO A 238 -11.17 -8.35 36.34
C PRO A 238 -11.32 -8.95 37.73
N MET A 239 -12.41 -9.68 37.97
CA MET A 239 -12.67 -10.36 39.25
C MET A 239 -11.82 -11.61 39.43
N ASN A 240 -11.40 -12.22 38.33
CA ASN A 240 -10.48 -13.35 38.30
C ASN A 240 -9.35 -13.02 37.31
N LEU A 241 -8.10 -13.09 37.78
CA LEU A 241 -6.92 -12.81 36.96
C LEU A 241 -6.53 -13.97 36.05
N ASP A 242 -7.00 -15.18 36.36
CA ASP A 242 -6.69 -16.40 35.61
C ASP A 242 -7.64 -16.63 34.42
N VAL A 243 -8.71 -15.83 34.31
CA VAL A 243 -9.74 -15.97 33.27
C VAL A 243 -10.03 -14.63 32.62
N VAL A 244 -9.84 -14.55 31.30
CA VAL A 244 -10.19 -13.37 30.50
C VAL A 244 -11.70 -13.21 30.47
N ASP A 245 -12.21 -12.08 30.94
CA ASP A 245 -13.64 -11.80 30.94
C ASP A 245 -14.19 -11.29 29.60
N SER A 246 -15.52 -11.24 29.47
CA SER A 246 -16.19 -10.85 28.23
C SER A 246 -15.90 -9.41 27.81
N LEU A 247 -15.64 -8.51 28.77
CA LEU A 247 -15.30 -7.12 28.47
C LEU A 247 -13.86 -7.02 27.95
N GLN A 248 -12.92 -7.74 28.57
CA GLN A 248 -11.56 -7.85 28.07
C GLN A 248 -11.54 -8.40 26.64
N TRP A 249 -12.24 -9.50 26.37
CA TRP A 249 -12.38 -10.06 25.03
C TRP A 249 -12.96 -9.05 24.03
N LYS A 250 -14.04 -8.35 24.39
CA LYS A 250 -14.65 -7.34 23.52
C LYS A 250 -13.69 -6.19 23.21
N LEU A 251 -12.93 -5.73 24.20
CA LEU A 251 -11.98 -4.62 24.02
C LEU A 251 -10.76 -5.05 23.20
N THR A 252 -10.20 -6.25 23.45
CA THR A 252 -9.07 -6.77 22.70
C THR A 252 -9.43 -7.11 21.26
N ASP A 253 -10.62 -7.66 21.01
CA ASP A 253 -11.14 -7.91 19.66
C ASP A 253 -11.27 -6.61 18.85
N ARG A 254 -11.83 -5.56 19.45
CA ARG A 254 -11.91 -4.23 18.82
C ARG A 254 -10.54 -3.62 18.56
N LEU A 255 -9.60 -3.77 19.49
CA LEU A 255 -8.21 -3.33 19.29
C LEU A 255 -7.55 -4.11 18.15
N HIS A 256 -7.82 -5.41 18.04
CA HIS A 256 -7.31 -6.25 16.96
C HIS A 256 -7.84 -5.78 15.60
N MET A 257 -9.14 -5.50 15.47
CA MET A 257 -9.72 -4.94 14.24
C MET A 257 -9.06 -3.61 13.83
N LEU A 258 -8.77 -2.74 14.80
CA LEU A 258 -8.09 -1.46 14.53
C LEU A 258 -6.65 -1.66 14.05
N VAL A 259 -5.94 -2.63 14.64
CA VAL A 259 -4.59 -3.00 14.21
C VAL A 259 -4.62 -3.56 12.80
N GLU A 260 -5.55 -4.47 12.50
CA GLU A 260 -5.69 -5.04 11.16
C GLU A 260 -5.92 -3.94 10.12
N ILE A 261 -6.88 -3.03 10.35
CA ILE A 261 -7.15 -1.92 9.42
C ILE A 261 -5.91 -1.05 9.20
N ALA A 262 -5.14 -0.74 10.25
CA ALA A 262 -3.91 0.04 10.12
C ALA A 262 -2.84 -0.73 9.33
N SER A 263 -2.63 -2.00 9.64
CA SER A 263 -1.67 -2.86 8.96
C SER A 263 -1.99 -2.96 7.47
N VAL A 264 -3.26 -3.21 7.10
CA VAL A 264 -3.66 -3.26 5.69
C VAL A 264 -3.51 -1.89 5.03
N ALA A 265 -3.81 -0.80 5.73
CA ALA A 265 -3.58 0.54 5.21
C ALA A 265 -2.11 0.81 4.87
N ASP A 266 -1.17 0.36 5.71
CA ASP A 266 0.26 0.58 5.55
C ASP A 266 0.82 -0.03 4.25
N TYR A 267 0.35 -1.22 3.84
CA TYR A 267 0.84 -1.85 2.61
C TYR A 267 -0.10 -1.68 1.40
N ALA A 268 -1.39 -1.43 1.61
CA ALA A 268 -2.35 -1.35 0.51
C ALA A 268 -2.54 0.09 -0.02
N ILE A 269 -2.36 1.13 0.80
CA ILE A 269 -2.59 2.52 0.39
C ILE A 269 -1.34 3.08 -0.31
N MET A 270 -1.08 2.56 -1.50
CA MET A 270 -0.03 3.02 -2.40
C MET A 270 -0.37 2.59 -3.84
N ILE A 271 0.23 3.25 -4.84
CA ILE A 271 0.20 2.79 -6.23
C ILE A 271 1.63 2.47 -6.66
N PRO A 272 1.98 1.17 -6.83
CA PRO A 272 3.30 0.78 -7.30
C PRO A 272 3.57 1.28 -8.72
N MET A 273 4.66 2.04 -8.88
CA MET A 273 5.05 2.67 -10.15
C MET A 273 6.06 1.84 -10.96
N HIS A 274 6.31 0.58 -10.59
CA HIS A 274 7.26 -0.27 -11.30
C HIS A 274 6.81 -0.54 -12.75
N GLY A 275 7.74 -0.39 -13.69
CA GLY A 275 7.50 -0.60 -15.10
C GLY A 275 6.72 0.52 -15.80
N TYR A 276 6.50 1.67 -15.14
CA TYR A 276 5.98 2.86 -15.79
C TYR A 276 7.10 3.55 -16.58
N ASN A 277 6.79 4.01 -17.81
CA ASN A 277 7.76 4.73 -18.64
C ASN A 277 8.42 5.90 -17.90
N GLY A 278 9.76 5.96 -17.99
CA GLY A 278 10.58 6.98 -17.36
C GLY A 278 10.74 6.88 -15.83
N TYR A 279 10.00 6.01 -15.14
CA TYR A 279 10.13 5.82 -13.70
C TYR A 279 11.29 4.89 -13.36
N THR A 280 12.22 5.39 -12.54
CA THR A 280 13.30 4.59 -11.95
C THR A 280 13.13 4.61 -10.44
N PRO A 281 13.01 3.44 -9.77
CA PRO A 281 12.92 3.40 -8.32
C PRO A 281 14.21 3.96 -7.69
N PRO A 282 14.13 4.64 -6.54
CA PRO A 282 15.31 5.17 -5.87
C PRO A 282 16.30 4.05 -5.52
N PRO A 283 17.62 4.31 -5.63
CA PRO A 283 18.63 3.30 -5.33
C PRO A 283 18.65 3.01 -3.82
N ILE A 284 18.78 1.73 -3.47
CA ILE A 284 18.86 1.28 -2.08
C ILE A 284 20.14 1.86 -1.43
N PRO A 285 20.07 2.44 -0.22
CA PRO A 285 21.25 2.98 0.45
C PRO A 285 22.32 1.90 0.71
N PRO A 286 23.62 2.19 0.44
CA PRO A 286 24.68 1.18 0.46
C PRO A 286 25.05 0.66 1.85
N HIS A 287 24.55 1.28 2.93
CA HIS A 287 24.93 0.97 4.32
C HIS A 287 24.09 -0.14 4.98
N ILE A 288 23.03 -0.64 4.33
CA ILE A 288 22.18 -1.71 4.87
C ILE A 288 22.78 -3.08 4.46
N LEU A 289 23.20 -3.92 5.40
CA LEU A 289 23.80 -5.24 5.10
C LEU A 289 22.79 -6.20 4.44
N PRO A 290 23.16 -6.96 3.39
CA PRO A 290 22.29 -7.93 2.72
C PRO A 290 21.65 -8.99 3.64
N ALA A 291 22.34 -9.41 4.70
CA ALA A 291 21.83 -10.41 5.64
C ALA A 291 20.70 -9.89 6.55
N LEU A 292 20.52 -8.57 6.65
CA LEU A 292 19.36 -7.95 7.30
C LEU A 292 18.17 -7.77 6.33
N ARG A 293 18.35 -8.14 5.05
CA ARG A 293 17.36 -8.00 3.98
C ARG A 293 16.60 -9.30 3.67
N ASP A 294 16.98 -10.41 4.31
CA ASP A 294 16.43 -11.71 3.95
C ASP A 294 15.10 -11.94 4.69
N ALA A 295 14.03 -12.10 3.90
CA ALA A 295 12.72 -12.42 4.43
C ALA A 295 12.79 -13.74 5.20
N HIS A 296 12.39 -13.71 6.46
CA HIS A 296 12.33 -14.90 7.30
C HIS A 296 11.04 -14.89 8.11
N ALA A 297 10.58 -16.10 8.45
CA ALA A 297 9.58 -16.28 9.47
C ALA A 297 10.28 -16.65 10.77
N ASP A 298 9.84 -16.05 11.86
CA ASP A 298 10.18 -16.49 13.21
C ASP A 298 9.64 -17.90 13.45
N TRP A 299 10.29 -18.64 14.35
CA TRP A 299 9.98 -20.05 14.64
C TRP A 299 9.28 -20.18 16.00
N ASP A 300 8.26 -19.35 16.21
CA ASP A 300 7.60 -19.18 17.50
C ASP A 300 6.07 -19.15 17.35
N LEU A 301 5.35 -19.23 18.47
CA LEU A 301 3.88 -19.12 18.48
C LEU A 301 3.40 -17.66 18.43
N LEU A 302 4.13 -16.77 19.10
CA LEU A 302 3.84 -15.34 19.16
C LEU A 302 5.15 -14.55 19.24
N THR A 303 5.34 -13.62 18.31
CA THR A 303 6.40 -12.61 18.37
C THR A 303 5.80 -11.29 18.85
N LEU A 304 6.31 -10.76 19.95
CA LEU A 304 6.04 -9.39 20.39
C LEU A 304 7.27 -8.53 20.11
N LEU A 305 7.13 -7.55 19.23
CA LEU A 305 8.21 -6.61 18.93
C LEU A 305 8.00 -5.29 19.68
N PHE A 306 8.98 -4.91 20.50
CA PHE A 306 9.08 -3.57 21.09
C PHE A 306 10.09 -2.76 20.28
N GLN A 307 9.59 -1.76 19.56
CA GLN A 307 10.42 -0.84 18.77
C GLN A 307 10.39 0.55 19.41
N LYS A 308 11.55 1.22 19.45
CA LYS A 308 11.62 2.60 19.91
C LYS A 308 10.83 3.49 18.93
N ALA A 309 9.90 4.28 19.47
CA ALA A 309 9.04 5.16 18.68
C ALA A 309 9.87 6.11 17.80
N GLY A 310 9.49 6.26 16.53
CA GLY A 310 10.17 7.12 15.55
C GLY A 310 11.37 6.49 14.83
N GLN A 311 11.67 5.22 15.07
CA GLN A 311 12.69 4.47 14.31
C GLN A 311 12.00 3.48 13.37
N SER A 312 12.00 3.70 12.05
CA SER A 312 11.40 2.78 11.05
C SER A 312 12.34 1.61 10.70
N GLY A 313 11.86 0.61 9.94
CA GLY A 313 12.71 -0.43 9.34
C GLY A 313 12.34 -1.91 9.57
N LEU A 314 11.20 -2.24 10.20
CA LEU A 314 10.64 -3.61 10.13
C LEU A 314 9.53 -3.64 9.08
N GLU A 315 9.59 -4.61 8.19
CA GLU A 315 8.55 -4.91 7.21
C GLU A 315 8.09 -6.36 7.39
N ILE A 316 6.79 -6.60 7.20
CA ILE A 316 6.16 -7.91 7.41
C ILE A 316 5.55 -8.36 6.09
N CYS A 317 5.88 -9.57 5.64
CA CYS A 317 5.25 -10.16 4.47
C CYS A 317 3.85 -10.67 4.85
N PRO A 318 2.76 -10.16 4.23
CA PRO A 318 1.42 -10.66 4.50
C PRO A 318 1.29 -12.11 3.97
N GLY A 319 0.44 -12.92 4.62
CA GLY A 319 0.31 -14.35 4.37
C GLY A 319 0.07 -14.73 2.90
N ARG A 320 0.32 -16.00 2.56
CA ARG A 320 0.35 -16.55 1.18
C ARG A 320 -0.85 -16.22 0.28
N GLU A 321 -2.02 -15.96 0.86
CA GLU A 321 -3.24 -15.61 0.13
C GLU A 321 -3.25 -14.15 -0.39
N VAL A 322 -2.32 -13.31 0.08
CA VAL A 322 -2.18 -11.88 -0.24
C VAL A 322 -0.91 -11.61 -1.06
N VAL A 323 -0.06 -12.63 -1.28
CA VAL A 323 1.21 -12.51 -2.01
C VAL A 323 0.94 -12.41 -3.52
N THR A 324 1.09 -11.19 -4.07
CA THR A 324 1.34 -10.97 -5.50
C THR A 324 2.86 -11.05 -5.77
N GLU A 325 3.29 -11.03 -7.04
CA GLU A 325 4.72 -11.04 -7.44
C GLU A 325 5.57 -9.93 -6.77
N PHE A 326 4.93 -8.98 -6.08
CA PHE A 326 5.54 -7.92 -5.27
C PHE A 326 6.06 -8.38 -3.89
N GLY A 327 5.52 -9.47 -3.32
CA GLY A 327 6.02 -10.06 -2.07
C GLY A 327 7.32 -10.86 -2.23
N ILE A 328 7.85 -10.91 -3.46
CA ILE A 328 9.11 -11.55 -3.83
C ILE A 328 10.04 -10.45 -4.35
N GLY A 329 10.67 -9.73 -3.41
CA GLY A 329 11.71 -8.76 -3.71
C GLY A 329 12.61 -8.56 -2.51
N ASP A 330 13.93 -8.75 -2.68
CA ASP A 330 14.94 -8.65 -1.61
C ASP A 330 15.24 -7.20 -1.19
N GLY A 331 14.27 -6.28 -1.35
CA GLY A 331 14.46 -4.85 -1.29
C GLY A 331 13.51 -4.17 -0.32
N VAL A 332 14.08 -3.63 0.76
CA VAL A 332 13.42 -2.72 1.71
C VAL A 332 13.18 -1.37 1.02
N PRO A 333 11.95 -0.90 0.77
CA PRO A 333 11.68 0.47 0.35
C PRO A 333 12.20 1.48 1.38
N SER A 334 13.02 2.44 0.94
CA SER A 334 13.48 3.55 1.78
C SER A 334 12.87 4.86 1.32
N GLU A 335 12.05 5.51 2.16
CA GLU A 335 11.46 6.82 1.90
C GLU A 335 12.31 7.97 2.49
N PRO A 336 12.26 9.19 1.91
CA PRO A 336 12.91 10.37 2.48
C PRO A 336 12.26 10.74 3.82
N GLY A 337 12.93 10.38 4.93
CA GLY A 337 12.37 10.47 6.28
C GLY A 337 12.59 9.21 7.11
N ASP A 338 13.05 8.13 6.47
CA ASP A 338 13.43 6.91 7.17
C ASP A 338 14.57 7.12 8.15
N PHE A 339 14.45 6.44 9.28
CA PHE A 339 15.40 6.56 10.37
C PHE A 339 16.74 5.91 9.96
N SER A 340 17.73 6.74 9.60
CA SER A 340 19.06 6.31 9.16
C SER A 340 20.06 6.08 10.29
N GLY A 341 19.59 5.93 11.54
CA GLY A 341 20.41 5.72 12.73
C GLY A 341 20.33 4.29 13.26
N ASP A 342 20.96 4.03 14.41
CA ASP A 342 20.88 2.73 15.09
C ASP A 342 19.44 2.43 15.54
N ARG A 343 18.82 1.42 14.91
CA ARG A 343 17.47 0.94 15.24
C ARG A 343 17.53 0.04 16.47
N TYR A 344 16.83 0.44 17.52
CA TYR A 344 16.67 -0.37 18.73
C TYR A 344 15.34 -1.08 18.70
N SER A 345 15.39 -2.41 18.64
CA SER A 345 14.23 -3.27 18.77
C SER A 345 14.52 -4.43 19.71
N ILE A 346 13.54 -4.79 20.53
CA ILE A 346 13.55 -6.00 21.34
C ILE A 346 12.45 -6.90 20.81
N ALA A 347 12.82 -8.04 20.24
CA ALA A 347 11.88 -9.09 19.89
C ALA A 347 11.77 -10.06 21.07
N LEU A 348 10.55 -10.26 21.56
CA LEU A 348 10.21 -11.30 22.51
C LEU A 348 9.53 -12.43 21.75
N PHE A 349 10.14 -13.61 21.87
CA PHE A 349 9.70 -14.82 21.20
C PHE A 349 9.03 -15.73 22.23
N ASN A 350 7.73 -15.97 22.06
CA ASN A 350 6.99 -16.90 22.90
C ASN A 350 6.99 -18.30 22.26
N GLN A 351 7.86 -19.15 22.77
CA GLN A 351 8.07 -20.50 22.25
C GLN A 351 7.15 -21.52 22.94
N PRO A 352 6.73 -22.57 22.22
CA PRO A 352 5.95 -23.65 22.83
C PRO A 352 6.77 -24.35 23.92
N CYS A 353 6.09 -24.77 24.99
CA CYS A 353 6.68 -25.70 25.95
C CYS A 353 7.13 -26.97 25.24
N LYS A 354 8.20 -27.62 25.72
CA LYS A 354 8.82 -28.78 25.06
C LYS A 354 7.82 -29.91 24.78
N ASP A 355 6.90 -30.12 25.71
CA ASP A 355 5.86 -31.14 25.73
C ASP A 355 4.52 -30.70 25.10
N ALA A 356 4.41 -29.44 24.66
CA ALA A 356 3.20 -28.96 24.00
C ALA A 356 3.01 -29.66 22.65
N LEU A 357 1.83 -30.22 22.42
CA LEU A 357 1.45 -30.83 21.15
C LEU A 357 0.93 -29.75 20.19
N ILE A 358 1.51 -29.69 18.99
CA ILE A 358 1.21 -28.69 17.96
C ILE A 358 0.59 -29.41 16.76
N GLN A 359 -0.63 -29.01 16.39
CA GLN A 359 -1.41 -29.57 15.28
C GLN A 359 -2.08 -28.44 14.50
N GLY A 360 -1.99 -28.45 13.16
CA GLY A 360 -2.66 -27.46 12.31
C GLY A 360 -4.14 -27.79 12.11
N ALA A 361 -5.04 -26.86 12.41
CA ALA A 361 -6.49 -26.93 12.09
C ALA A 361 -6.80 -26.10 10.82
N PRO A 362 -7.87 -26.40 10.04
CA PRO A 362 -8.95 -27.37 10.28
C PRO A 362 -8.76 -28.75 9.64
N GLU A 363 -7.73 -28.96 8.81
CA GLU A 363 -7.60 -30.17 7.97
C GLU A 363 -6.45 -31.11 8.35
N GLU A 364 -5.78 -30.90 9.49
CA GLU A 364 -4.64 -31.73 9.97
C GLU A 364 -3.52 -31.93 8.92
N VAL A 365 -3.34 -30.96 8.02
CA VAL A 365 -2.40 -31.01 6.89
C VAL A 365 -0.94 -31.20 7.33
N TYR A 366 -0.61 -30.80 8.56
CA TYR A 366 0.72 -30.91 9.13
C TYR A 366 0.79 -32.00 10.20
N PRO A 367 1.92 -32.74 10.31
CA PRO A 367 2.06 -33.79 11.30
C PRO A 367 2.02 -33.22 12.73
N LEU A 368 1.45 -33.99 13.65
CA LEU A 368 1.49 -33.71 15.08
C LEU A 368 2.95 -33.72 15.53
N VAL A 369 3.42 -32.61 16.07
CA VAL A 369 4.78 -32.48 16.62
C VAL A 369 4.74 -31.93 18.03
N THR A 370 5.72 -32.30 18.84
CA THR A 370 5.96 -31.65 20.14
C THR A 370 6.67 -30.30 19.95
N GLY A 371 6.59 -29.40 20.92
CA GLY A 371 7.34 -28.14 20.92
C GLY A 371 8.86 -28.35 20.84
N GLU A 372 9.39 -29.44 21.42
CA GLU A 372 10.80 -29.83 21.27
C GLU A 372 11.16 -30.22 19.83
N GLU A 373 10.32 -31.02 19.18
CA GLU A 373 10.51 -31.44 17.78
C GLU A 373 10.34 -30.28 16.80
N PHE A 374 9.51 -29.28 17.15
CA PHE A 374 9.35 -28.04 16.38
C PHE A 374 10.58 -27.13 16.48
N ASN A 375 11.13 -26.94 17.69
CA ASN A 375 12.26 -26.01 17.92
C ASN A 375 13.63 -26.58 17.51
N THR A 376 13.83 -27.90 17.62
CA THR A 376 15.14 -28.54 17.40
C THR A 376 15.71 -28.33 15.98
N PRO A 377 14.93 -28.47 14.89
CA PRO A 377 15.42 -28.22 13.53
C PRO A 377 15.81 -26.76 13.30
N ALA A 378 15.03 -25.80 13.81
CA ALA A 378 15.31 -24.38 13.68
C ALA A 378 16.61 -23.99 14.39
N MET A 379 16.81 -24.48 15.63
CA MET A 379 18.06 -24.28 16.38
C MET A 379 19.27 -24.86 15.65
N LYS A 380 19.17 -26.09 15.12
CA LYS A 380 20.27 -26.73 14.37
C LYS A 380 20.63 -25.94 13.09
N ARG A 381 19.63 -25.48 12.35
CA ARG A 381 19.81 -24.67 11.13
C ARG A 381 20.53 -23.37 11.44
N ASN A 382 20.07 -22.63 12.45
CA ASN A 382 20.65 -21.34 12.84
C ASN A 382 22.07 -21.51 13.41
N PHE A 383 22.30 -22.55 14.21
CA PHE A 383 23.63 -22.86 14.72
C PHE A 383 24.62 -23.25 13.62
N ALA A 384 24.20 -24.07 12.64
CA ALA A 384 25.04 -24.43 11.50
C ALA A 384 25.42 -23.21 10.64
N ALA A 385 24.47 -22.31 10.38
CA ALA A 385 24.72 -21.06 9.65
C ALA A 385 25.70 -20.13 10.39
N LEU A 386 25.61 -20.07 11.73
CA LEU A 386 26.54 -19.33 12.57
C LEU A 386 27.96 -19.91 12.48
N GLN A 387 28.10 -21.24 12.57
CA GLN A 387 29.40 -21.91 12.47
C GLN A 387 30.08 -21.66 11.11
N GLU A 388 29.32 -21.71 10.02
CA GLU A 388 29.82 -21.42 8.67
C GLU A 388 30.28 -19.96 8.55
N THR A 389 29.53 -19.02 9.15
CA THR A 389 29.90 -17.59 9.17
C THR A 389 31.18 -17.35 9.96
N LEU A 390 31.36 -18.03 11.10
CA LEU A 390 32.57 -17.95 11.91
C LEU A 390 33.78 -18.48 11.13
N LYS A 391 33.66 -19.64 10.47
CA LYS A 391 34.72 -20.20 9.62
C LYS A 391 35.13 -19.25 8.50
N ARG A 392 34.16 -18.61 7.83
CA ARG A 392 34.46 -17.62 6.76
C ARG A 392 35.17 -16.37 7.30
N LYS A 393 34.78 -15.89 8.48
CA LYS A 393 35.46 -14.76 9.14
C LYS A 393 36.90 -15.12 9.52
N GLU A 394 37.11 -16.32 10.05
CA GLU A 394 38.42 -16.83 10.42
C GLU A 394 39.34 -17.01 9.20
N ALA A 395 38.83 -17.57 8.10
CA ALA A 395 39.56 -17.68 6.83
C ALA A 395 39.95 -16.29 6.27
N LYS A 396 39.04 -15.32 6.32
CA LYS A 396 39.28 -13.94 5.86
C LYS A 396 40.29 -13.20 6.76
N TRP A 397 40.25 -13.45 8.06
CA TRP A 397 41.23 -12.94 9.03
C TRP A 397 42.63 -13.52 8.75
N ASN A 398 42.73 -14.83 8.57
CA ASN A 398 43.99 -15.51 8.28
C ASN A 398 44.60 -15.05 6.95
N LEU A 399 43.78 -14.84 5.92
CA LEU A 399 44.24 -14.29 4.64
C LEU A 399 44.80 -12.85 4.78
N ARG A 400 44.11 -11.99 5.55
CA ARG A 400 44.59 -10.63 5.82
C ARG A 400 45.88 -10.63 6.63
N ALA A 401 45.98 -11.49 7.64
CA ALA A 401 47.19 -11.64 8.44
C ALA A 401 48.38 -12.12 7.59
N ALA A 402 48.15 -13.05 6.65
CA ALA A 402 49.18 -13.53 5.72
C ALA A 402 49.67 -12.43 4.75
N ILE A 403 48.75 -11.61 4.21
CA ILE A 403 49.11 -10.49 3.32
C ILE A 403 49.92 -9.41 4.06
N ILE A 404 49.67 -9.20 5.35
CA ILE A 404 50.42 -8.23 6.17
C ILE A 404 51.83 -8.78 6.55
N ALA A 405 52.00 -10.10 6.53
CA ALA A 405 53.25 -10.77 6.91
C ALA A 405 54.23 -11.01 5.74
N THR A 406 53.79 -10.85 4.49
CA THR A 406 54.62 -10.81 3.26
C THR A 406 54.86 -9.39 2.81
#